data_AF-A0A511DU84-F1
#
_entry.id   AF-A0A511DU84-F1
#
_cell.length_a   1.000
_cell.length_b   1.000
_cell.length_c   1.000
_cell.angle_alpha   90.00
_cell.angle_beta   90.00
_cell.angle_gamma   90.00
#
_symmetry.space_group_name_H-M   'P 1'
#
loop_
_entity.id
_entity.type
_entity.pdbx_description
1 polymer ?
#
loop_
_entity_poly.entity_id
_entity_poly.type
_entity_poly.pdbx_seq_one_letter_code
_entity_poly.pdbx_strand_id
1 'polypeptide(L)'
;MDNNIDIELNKDVHGLIDAVNSFFPGTVTVTFIGKLQSGYVRHDQAQTVQDGKNIIVQIADLSAPNYTASHELLHLLMVLRGFPQVFYSLTTGDDTLDEQLKMMGTELYDIVSHFVVVSEQRKHNLINDDIEEMYLKGVYATIKPEPDPLDDQMMLRLTTLLDAMVFYGDGIDKVADKFKKDFPISFAAAQKLYQVITEKPTDSPFGLRRNVVKLFKAFDEQLKDWELPALHNTEFTTVTSVLSERQLGLKVKQLFEIYHSDLIEVKSNTKGYVGFNRVDDQNSFVLANPKGTGDDPEFFKGVYNKSVKELFDGLKMPYIIRK
;
A
#
# COMPACT_ATOMS: atom_id res chain seq x y z
N MET A 1 -12.76 18.80 35.34
CA MET A 1 -12.55 17.36 35.51
C MET A 1 -11.36 16.99 34.67
N ASP A 2 -10.24 16.67 35.30
CA ASP A 2 -9.04 16.15 34.64
C ASP A 2 -9.34 14.77 34.08
N ASN A 3 -9.78 14.71 32.82
CA ASN A 3 -9.91 13.47 32.07
C ASN A 3 -8.57 13.15 31.42
N ASN A 4 -7.54 12.86 32.22
CA ASN A 4 -6.37 12.15 31.73
C ASN A 4 -6.78 10.67 31.64
N ILE A 5 -7.07 10.23 30.42
CA ILE A 5 -7.19 8.81 30.14
C ILE A 5 -5.75 8.28 30.11
N ASP A 6 -5.37 7.53 31.14
CA ASP A 6 -4.08 6.84 31.17
C ASP A 6 -4.21 5.57 30.33
N ILE A 7 -3.68 5.61 29.11
CA ILE A 7 -3.67 4.45 28.21
C ILE A 7 -2.32 3.78 28.30
N GLU A 8 -2.32 2.60 28.91
CA GLU A 8 -1.15 1.73 28.95
C GLU A 8 -1.22 0.74 27.78
N LEU A 9 -0.17 0.72 26.95
CA LEU A 9 0.00 -0.26 25.90
C LEU A 9 0.38 -1.60 26.52
N ASN A 10 -0.08 -2.70 25.92
CA ASN A 10 0.24 -4.03 26.44
C ASN A 10 1.70 -4.42 26.12
N LYS A 11 2.15 -5.51 26.76
CA LYS A 11 3.51 -6.05 26.59
C LYS A 11 3.88 -6.36 25.13
N ASP A 12 2.92 -6.77 24.32
CA ASP A 12 3.17 -7.21 22.95
C ASP A 12 3.40 -6.00 22.03
N VAL A 13 2.66 -4.91 22.27
CA VAL A 13 2.91 -3.62 21.60
C VAL A 13 4.25 -3.01 22.05
N HIS A 14 4.59 -3.08 23.34
CA HIS A 14 5.92 -2.66 23.81
C HIS A 14 7.04 -3.47 23.14
N GLY A 15 6.88 -4.80 23.02
CA GLY A 15 7.81 -5.65 22.29
C GLY A 15 7.94 -5.27 20.80
N LEU A 16 6.85 -4.84 20.15
CA LEU A 16 6.88 -4.32 18.78
C LEU A 16 7.64 -2.99 18.69
N ILE A 17 7.44 -2.07 19.64
CA ILE A 17 8.20 -0.80 19.71
C ILE A 17 9.70 -1.10 19.83
N ASP A 18 10.08 -2.03 20.71
CA ASP A 18 11.48 -2.43 20.89
C ASP A 18 12.05 -3.07 19.61
N ALA A 19 11.28 -3.94 18.95
CA ALA A 19 11.68 -4.55 17.70
C ALA A 19 11.91 -3.50 16.60
N VAL A 20 11.00 -2.55 16.42
CA VAL A 20 11.15 -1.45 15.45
C VAL A 20 12.39 -0.61 15.77
N ASN A 21 12.57 -0.22 17.04
CA ASN A 21 13.73 0.53 17.50
C ASN A 21 15.07 -0.21 17.32
N SER A 22 15.07 -1.54 17.34
CA SER A 22 16.29 -2.32 17.08
C SER A 22 16.78 -2.25 15.63
N PHE A 23 15.88 -1.99 14.68
CA PHE A 23 16.20 -1.87 13.25
C PHE A 23 16.30 -0.42 12.78
N PHE A 24 15.59 0.51 13.43
CA PHE A 24 15.55 1.91 13.03
C PHE A 24 16.74 2.69 13.62
N PRO A 25 17.50 3.46 12.82
CA PRO A 25 18.63 4.26 13.34
C PRO A 25 18.24 5.39 14.31
N GLY A 26 16.97 5.78 14.32
CA GLY A 26 16.40 6.78 15.24
C GLY A 26 15.58 6.14 16.34
N THR A 27 14.64 6.91 16.91
CA THR A 27 13.69 6.38 17.90
C THR A 27 12.27 6.41 17.35
N VAL A 28 11.53 5.31 17.56
CA VAL A 28 10.10 5.19 17.31
C VAL A 28 9.36 5.16 18.63
N THR A 29 8.36 6.02 18.77
CA THR A 29 7.51 6.13 19.96
C THR A 29 6.04 6.17 19.56
N VAL A 30 5.17 5.70 20.46
CA VAL A 30 3.71 5.82 20.31
C VAL A 30 3.20 6.91 21.25
N THR A 31 2.36 7.81 20.75
CA THR A 31 1.71 8.85 21.54
C THR A 31 0.22 8.93 21.26
N PHE A 32 -0.55 9.38 22.25
CA PHE A 32 -1.99 9.57 22.14
C PHE A 32 -2.30 11.05 22.01
N ILE A 33 -2.82 11.46 20.85
CA ILE A 33 -3.07 12.87 20.53
C ILE A 33 -4.55 13.25 20.62
N GLY A 34 -5.44 12.25 20.74
CA GLY A 34 -6.89 12.44 20.84
C GLY A 34 -7.47 11.79 22.09
N LYS A 35 -8.78 12.04 22.29
CA LYS A 35 -9.60 11.39 23.32
C LYS A 35 -10.84 10.72 22.72
N LEU A 36 -10.88 10.58 21.39
CA LEU A 36 -12.02 10.00 20.69
C LEU A 36 -12.13 8.51 21.04
N GLN A 37 -13.37 8.02 21.19
CA GLN A 37 -13.67 6.60 21.36
C GLN A 37 -14.88 6.28 20.48
N SER A 38 -14.67 6.19 19.17
CA SER A 38 -15.74 5.96 18.20
C SER A 38 -16.47 4.62 18.35
N GLY A 39 -15.87 3.65 19.05
CA GLY A 39 -16.43 2.31 19.25
C GLY A 39 -16.25 1.38 18.04
N TYR A 40 -15.41 1.78 17.08
CA TYR A 40 -15.01 0.98 15.94
C TYR A 40 -13.53 1.20 15.62
N VAL A 41 -12.93 0.29 14.84
CA VAL A 41 -11.56 0.42 14.36
C VAL A 41 -11.53 0.66 12.85
N ARG A 42 -10.62 1.53 12.41
CA ARG A 42 -10.26 1.76 11.00
C ARG A 42 -8.77 2.09 10.91
N HIS A 43 -8.21 1.91 9.71
CA HIS A 43 -6.79 2.16 9.45
C HIS A 43 -6.43 3.65 9.43
N ASP A 44 -7.41 4.56 9.25
CA ASP A 44 -7.23 6.01 9.23
C ASP A 44 -7.20 6.69 10.63
N GLN A 45 -7.26 5.90 11.71
CA GLN A 45 -7.36 6.41 13.09
C GLN A 45 -6.01 6.69 13.76
N ALA A 46 -4.91 6.46 13.05
CA ALA A 46 -3.56 6.84 13.45
C ALA A 46 -2.82 7.51 12.31
N GLN A 47 -1.76 8.22 12.67
CA GLN A 47 -0.83 8.79 11.70
C GLN A 47 0.61 8.61 12.18
N THR A 48 1.51 8.47 11.21
CA THR A 48 2.95 8.40 11.49
C THR A 48 3.60 9.72 11.12
N VAL A 49 4.26 10.36 12.09
CA VAL A 49 4.92 11.65 11.91
C VAL A 49 6.43 11.49 12.04
N GLN A 50 7.17 11.94 11.03
CA GLN A 50 8.63 12.04 11.09
C GLN A 50 9.03 13.33 11.82
N ASP A 51 9.77 13.20 12.91
CA ASP A 51 10.36 14.32 13.66
C ASP A 51 11.88 14.20 13.70
N GLY A 52 12.55 14.87 12.76
CA GLY A 52 14.00 14.77 12.59
C GLY A 52 14.41 13.32 12.28
N LYS A 53 15.12 12.68 13.23
CA LYS A 53 15.49 11.25 13.13
C LYS A 53 14.46 10.32 13.77
N ASN A 54 13.46 10.84 14.47
CA ASN A 54 12.48 10.06 15.19
C ASN A 54 11.20 9.87 14.38
N ILE A 55 10.47 8.81 14.71
CA ILE A 55 9.14 8.55 14.20
C ILE A 55 8.17 8.51 15.37
N ILE A 56 7.08 9.25 15.27
CA ILE A 56 6.02 9.28 16.27
C ILE A 56 4.76 8.71 15.65
N VAL A 57 4.31 7.56 16.16
CA VAL A 57 3.00 6.97 15.84
C VAL A 57 1.97 7.65 16.74
N GLN A 58 1.11 8.47 16.15
CA GLN A 58 0.12 9.25 16.85
C GLN A 58 -1.27 8.63 16.71
N ILE A 59 -1.89 8.29 17.83
CA ILE A 59 -3.20 7.64 17.87
C ILE A 59 -4.26 8.67 18.27
N ALA A 60 -5.26 8.85 17.41
CA ALA A 60 -6.34 9.82 17.61
C ALA A 60 -7.59 9.19 18.24
N ASP A 61 -7.87 7.93 17.94
CA ASP A 61 -8.99 7.16 18.49
C ASP A 61 -8.49 6.09 19.48
N LEU A 62 -9.07 6.11 20.67
CA LEU A 62 -8.68 5.30 21.83
C LEU A 62 -9.62 4.10 22.05
N SER A 63 -10.45 3.74 21.06
CA SER A 63 -11.37 2.60 21.18
C SER A 63 -10.63 1.26 21.25
N ALA A 64 -9.50 1.12 20.54
CA ALA A 64 -8.65 -0.07 20.57
C ALA A 64 -7.16 0.28 20.38
N PRO A 65 -6.53 0.99 21.34
CA PRO A 65 -5.20 1.59 21.16
C PRO A 65 -4.10 0.54 20.89
N ASN A 66 -4.19 -0.66 21.46
CA ASN A 66 -3.22 -1.72 21.20
C ASN A 66 -3.28 -2.24 19.76
N TYR A 67 -4.49 -2.40 19.22
CA TYR A 67 -4.71 -2.77 17.83
C TYR A 67 -4.16 -1.68 16.90
N THR A 68 -4.57 -0.43 17.12
CA THR A 68 -4.16 0.68 16.25
C THR A 68 -2.66 0.94 16.31
N ALA A 69 -2.05 0.94 17.51
CA ALA A 69 -0.60 1.11 17.67
C ALA A 69 0.19 0.01 16.95
N SER A 70 -0.19 -1.25 17.16
CA SER A 70 0.51 -2.38 16.54
C SER A 70 0.37 -2.38 15.02
N HIS A 71 -0.76 -1.93 14.48
CA HIS A 71 -0.98 -1.82 13.05
C HIS A 71 0.08 -0.94 12.38
N GLU A 72 0.25 0.29 12.85
CA GLU A 72 1.25 1.24 12.34
C GLU A 72 2.69 0.75 12.56
N LEU A 73 2.97 0.21 13.75
CA LEU A 73 4.30 -0.33 14.07
C LEU A 73 4.68 -1.52 13.17
N LEU A 74 3.71 -2.33 12.75
CA LEU A 74 3.94 -3.46 11.85
C LEU A 74 4.20 -3.00 10.43
N HIS A 75 3.49 -1.98 9.93
CA HIS A 75 3.82 -1.32 8.65
C HIS A 75 5.24 -0.76 8.66
N LEU A 76 5.64 -0.06 9.73
CA LEU A 76 7.02 0.41 9.91
C LEU A 76 8.03 -0.73 9.93
N LEU A 77 7.73 -1.82 10.65
CA LEU A 77 8.62 -2.99 10.71
C LEU A 77 8.76 -3.67 9.35
N MET A 78 7.71 -3.73 8.54
CA MET A 78 7.75 -4.25 7.17
C MET A 78 8.74 -3.46 6.33
N VAL A 79 8.67 -2.12 6.37
CA VAL A 79 9.62 -1.24 5.70
C VAL A 79 11.07 -1.54 6.14
N LEU A 80 11.32 -1.60 7.45
CA LEU A 80 12.66 -1.85 8.01
C LEU A 80 13.20 -3.24 7.68
N ARG A 81 12.31 -4.22 7.47
CA ARG A 81 12.66 -5.59 7.07
C ARG A 81 12.77 -5.78 5.56
N GLY A 82 12.69 -4.70 4.79
CA GLY A 82 12.90 -4.73 3.34
C GLY A 82 11.71 -5.32 2.60
N PHE A 83 10.48 -5.03 3.03
CA PHE A 83 9.31 -5.19 2.16
C PHE A 83 9.26 -4.06 1.12
N PRO A 84 8.75 -4.34 -0.08
CA PRO A 84 8.65 -3.34 -1.15
C PRO A 84 7.73 -2.20 -0.75
N GLN A 85 8.08 -0.97 -1.12
CA GLN A 85 7.26 0.23 -0.96
C GLN A 85 6.79 0.78 -2.31
N VAL A 86 5.79 1.65 -2.26
CA VAL A 86 5.32 2.45 -3.40
C VAL A 86 5.89 3.88 -3.35
N PHE A 87 6.14 4.45 -4.53
CA PHE A 87 6.57 5.84 -4.69
C PHE A 87 5.83 6.49 -5.84
N TYR A 88 5.62 7.80 -5.72
CA TYR A 88 4.94 8.60 -6.73
C TYR A 88 5.92 9.63 -7.29
N SER A 89 6.51 9.29 -8.43
CA SER A 89 7.48 10.15 -9.11
C SER A 89 6.90 10.84 -10.35
N LEU A 90 5.60 10.61 -10.61
CA LEU A 90 4.86 11.16 -11.74
C LEU A 90 3.73 12.06 -11.24
N THR A 91 3.37 13.04 -12.07
CA THR A 91 2.21 13.91 -11.89
C THR A 91 1.45 14.08 -13.20
N THR A 92 0.13 14.14 -13.11
CA THR A 92 -0.77 14.51 -14.21
C THR A 92 -0.75 16.01 -14.50
N GLY A 93 -0.19 16.81 -13.60
CA GLY A 93 -0.31 18.28 -13.59
C GLY A 93 -1.58 18.80 -12.94
N ASP A 94 -2.47 17.92 -12.47
CA ASP A 94 -3.64 18.23 -11.65
C ASP A 94 -3.44 17.66 -10.24
N ASP A 95 -3.24 18.54 -9.26
CA ASP A 95 -2.96 18.16 -7.88
C ASP A 95 -4.09 17.33 -7.24
N THR A 96 -5.35 17.62 -7.58
CA THR A 96 -6.51 16.90 -7.01
C THR A 96 -6.58 15.48 -7.57
N LEU A 97 -6.41 15.33 -8.88
CA LEU A 97 -6.35 14.02 -9.52
C LEU A 97 -5.16 13.21 -9.01
N ASP A 98 -4.00 13.85 -8.88
CA ASP A 98 -2.80 13.22 -8.34
C ASP A 98 -2.99 12.71 -6.91
N GLU A 99 -3.62 13.51 -6.03
CA GLU A 99 -3.93 13.09 -4.67
C GLU A 99 -4.86 11.88 -4.65
N GLN A 100 -5.88 11.86 -5.51
CA GLN A 100 -6.78 10.72 -5.63
C GLN A 100 -6.06 9.46 -6.12
N LEU A 101 -5.22 9.57 -7.16
CA LEU A 101 -4.44 8.45 -7.69
C LEU A 101 -3.42 7.93 -6.66
N LYS A 102 -2.76 8.84 -5.92
CA LYS A 102 -1.83 8.49 -4.83
C LYS A 102 -2.56 7.75 -3.71
N MET A 103 -3.71 8.27 -3.29
CA MET A 103 -4.53 7.65 -2.25
C MET A 103 -4.96 6.25 -2.68
N MET A 104 -5.52 6.09 -3.88
CA MET A 104 -5.98 4.79 -4.37
C MET A 104 -4.82 3.80 -4.58
N GLY A 105 -3.68 4.24 -5.11
CA GLY A 105 -2.51 3.38 -5.26
C GLY A 105 -1.94 2.93 -3.92
N THR A 106 -1.97 3.80 -2.90
CA THR A 106 -1.52 3.48 -1.53
C THR A 106 -2.49 2.51 -0.87
N GLU A 107 -3.79 2.78 -0.95
CA GLU A 107 -4.85 1.93 -0.41
C GLU A 107 -4.76 0.50 -0.97
N LEU A 108 -4.61 0.35 -2.29
CA LEU A 108 -4.46 -0.96 -2.92
C LEU A 108 -3.15 -1.66 -2.50
N TYR A 109 -2.08 -0.91 -2.29
CA TYR A 109 -0.84 -1.47 -1.75
C TYR A 109 -1.03 -1.93 -0.29
N ASP A 110 -1.72 -1.15 0.53
CA ASP A 110 -1.94 -1.41 1.95
C ASP A 110 -2.85 -2.61 2.16
N ILE A 111 -3.90 -2.78 1.36
CA ILE A 111 -4.75 -3.99 1.34
C ILE A 111 -3.90 -5.26 1.23
N VAL A 112 -2.90 -5.28 0.35
CA VAL A 112 -2.02 -6.46 0.22
C VAL A 112 -1.04 -6.54 1.38
N SER A 113 -0.53 -5.40 1.88
CA SER A 113 0.34 -5.36 3.06
C SER A 113 -0.37 -5.87 4.33
N HIS A 114 -1.68 -5.68 4.44
CA HIS A 114 -2.49 -6.13 5.56
C HIS A 114 -2.50 -7.65 5.74
N PHE A 115 -2.22 -8.46 4.71
CA PHE A 115 -1.99 -9.89 4.92
C PHE A 115 -0.87 -10.16 5.92
N VAL A 116 0.21 -9.37 5.88
CA VAL A 116 1.34 -9.50 6.81
C VAL A 116 0.98 -8.92 8.17
N VAL A 117 0.39 -7.72 8.19
CA VAL A 117 0.02 -7.01 9.43
C VAL A 117 -1.00 -7.81 10.24
N VAL A 118 -2.12 -8.21 9.63
CA VAL A 118 -3.21 -8.95 10.29
C VAL A 118 -2.72 -10.31 10.76
N SER A 119 -1.92 -11.02 9.97
CA SER A 119 -1.30 -12.29 10.37
C SER A 119 -0.46 -12.13 11.63
N GLU A 120 0.36 -11.07 11.72
CA GLU A 120 1.18 -10.83 12.89
C GLU A 120 0.35 -10.38 14.10
N GLN A 121 -0.64 -9.50 13.93
CA GLN A 121 -1.54 -9.09 15.01
C GLN A 121 -2.33 -10.27 15.60
N ARG A 122 -2.79 -11.20 14.76
CA ARG A 122 -3.48 -12.42 15.21
C ARG A 122 -2.56 -13.34 16.02
N LYS A 123 -1.28 -13.48 15.66
CA LYS A 123 -0.31 -14.29 16.45
C LYS A 123 -0.13 -13.79 17.87
N HIS A 124 -0.26 -12.47 18.09
CA HIS A 124 -0.14 -11.82 19.40
C HIS A 124 -1.49 -11.55 20.06
N ASN A 125 -2.59 -12.11 19.55
CA ASN A 125 -3.95 -11.91 20.08
C ASN A 125 -4.37 -10.42 20.15
N LEU A 126 -3.83 -9.59 19.25
CA LEU A 126 -4.18 -8.17 19.09
C LEU A 126 -5.40 -7.98 18.19
N ILE A 127 -5.81 -9.03 17.48
CA ILE A 127 -7.12 -9.17 16.84
C ILE A 127 -7.82 -10.35 17.50
N ASN A 128 -8.95 -10.07 18.14
CA ASN A 128 -9.85 -11.03 18.78
C ASN A 128 -11.30 -10.75 18.32
N ASP A 129 -12.28 -11.48 18.85
CA ASP A 129 -13.69 -11.31 18.45
C ASP A 129 -14.22 -9.89 18.69
N ASP A 130 -13.77 -9.19 19.74
CA ASP A 130 -14.18 -7.80 20.01
C ASP A 130 -13.64 -6.84 18.92
N ILE A 131 -12.38 -7.01 18.54
CA ILE A 131 -11.75 -6.22 17.46
C ILE A 131 -12.41 -6.54 16.12
N GLU A 132 -12.77 -7.79 15.86
CA GLU A 132 -13.54 -8.16 14.66
C GLU A 132 -14.91 -7.45 14.63
N GLU A 133 -15.65 -7.43 15.74
CA GLU A 133 -16.92 -6.69 15.81
C GLU A 133 -16.72 -5.19 15.59
N MET A 134 -15.68 -4.60 16.20
CA MET A 134 -15.32 -3.20 16.00
C MET A 134 -14.92 -2.89 14.56
N TYR A 135 -14.24 -3.82 13.88
CA TYR A 135 -13.87 -3.67 12.48
C TYR A 135 -15.12 -3.71 11.59
N LEU A 136 -16.07 -4.63 11.85
CA LEU A 136 -17.35 -4.64 11.14
C LEU A 136 -18.11 -3.31 11.29
N LYS A 137 -18.12 -2.74 12.50
CA LYS A 137 -18.70 -1.41 12.73
C LYS A 137 -17.97 -0.34 11.93
N GLY A 138 -16.65 -0.43 11.83
CA GLY A 138 -15.81 0.45 11.00
C GLY A 138 -16.19 0.40 9.53
N VAL A 139 -16.37 -0.81 8.97
CA VAL A 139 -16.85 -1.00 7.59
C VAL A 139 -18.17 -0.26 7.36
N TYR A 140 -19.17 -0.46 8.24
CA TYR A 140 -20.48 0.20 8.10
C TYR A 140 -20.49 1.68 8.48
N ALA A 141 -19.46 2.17 9.16
CA ALA A 141 -19.24 3.59 9.38
C ALA A 141 -18.66 4.28 8.13
N THR A 142 -17.94 3.53 7.28
CA THR A 142 -17.35 4.02 6.02
C THR A 142 -18.31 3.91 4.85
N ILE A 143 -18.98 2.76 4.68
CA ILE A 143 -19.84 2.48 3.52
C ILE A 143 -21.28 2.17 3.91
N LYS A 144 -22.20 2.58 3.04
CA LYS A 144 -23.65 2.29 3.16
C LYS A 144 -24.06 1.21 2.16
N PRO A 145 -25.09 0.40 2.47
CA PRO A 145 -25.62 -0.61 1.55
C PRO A 145 -25.83 -0.04 0.14
N GLU A 146 -25.63 -0.88 -0.87
CA GLU A 146 -25.81 -0.51 -2.28
C GLU A 146 -27.26 -0.06 -2.52
N PRO A 147 -27.47 1.16 -3.04
CA PRO A 147 -28.80 1.62 -3.41
C PRO A 147 -29.25 0.99 -4.73
N ASP A 148 -30.55 1.03 -4.99
CA ASP A 148 -31.14 0.76 -6.30
C ASP A 148 -31.90 2.02 -6.76
N PRO A 149 -31.44 2.75 -7.80
CA PRO A 149 -30.28 2.46 -8.66
C PRO A 149 -28.93 2.73 -7.99
N LEU A 150 -27.86 2.19 -8.57
CA LEU A 150 -26.48 2.34 -8.08
C LEU A 150 -26.01 3.80 -8.10
N ASP A 151 -25.17 4.15 -7.10
CA ASP A 151 -24.52 5.45 -6.96
C ASP A 151 -23.04 5.39 -7.37
N ASP A 152 -22.32 6.50 -7.19
CA ASP A 152 -20.90 6.66 -7.52
C ASP A 152 -19.93 6.09 -6.46
N GLN A 153 -20.42 5.49 -5.37
CA GLN A 153 -19.59 5.00 -4.26
C GLN A 153 -19.10 3.56 -4.44
N MET A 154 -19.32 2.96 -5.61
CA MET A 154 -18.94 1.56 -5.90
C MET A 154 -17.46 1.29 -5.68
N MET A 155 -16.57 2.24 -6.03
CA MET A 155 -15.13 2.09 -5.82
C MET A 155 -14.77 2.04 -4.34
N LEU A 156 -15.37 2.91 -3.52
CA LEU A 156 -15.16 2.94 -2.06
C LEU A 156 -15.68 1.65 -1.41
N ARG A 157 -16.84 1.15 -1.84
CA ARG A 157 -17.37 -0.14 -1.38
C ARG A 157 -16.44 -1.29 -1.74
N LEU A 158 -15.93 -1.32 -2.97
CA LEU A 158 -15.02 -2.36 -3.43
C LEU A 158 -13.75 -2.41 -2.60
N THR A 159 -13.05 -1.28 -2.39
CA THR A 159 -11.81 -1.26 -1.60
C THR A 159 -12.06 -1.64 -0.15
N THR A 160 -13.09 -1.06 0.47
CA THR A 160 -13.45 -1.35 1.87
C THR A 160 -13.78 -2.84 2.07
N LEU A 161 -14.55 -3.44 1.16
CA LEU A 161 -14.93 -4.85 1.26
C LEU A 161 -13.77 -5.79 0.95
N LEU A 162 -12.89 -5.42 0.00
CA LEU A 162 -11.68 -6.19 -0.28
C LEU A 162 -10.74 -6.19 0.93
N ASP A 163 -10.53 -5.04 1.57
CA ASP A 163 -9.72 -4.96 2.78
C ASP A 163 -10.34 -5.77 3.93
N ALA A 164 -11.67 -5.70 4.08
CA ALA A 164 -12.39 -6.55 5.03
C ALA A 164 -12.15 -8.04 4.77
N MET A 165 -12.12 -8.48 3.50
CA MET A 165 -11.78 -9.87 3.18
C MET A 165 -10.37 -10.24 3.61
N VAL A 166 -9.39 -9.33 3.48
CA VAL A 166 -8.03 -9.53 3.99
C VAL A 166 -8.00 -9.59 5.52
N PHE A 167 -8.70 -8.69 6.18
CA PHE A 167 -8.78 -8.62 7.64
C PHE A 167 -9.40 -9.88 8.26
N TYR A 168 -10.52 -10.35 7.72
CA TYR A 168 -11.20 -11.55 8.22
C TYR A 168 -10.51 -12.85 7.78
N GLY A 169 -9.95 -12.89 6.57
CA GLY A 169 -9.34 -14.10 6.01
C GLY A 169 -10.30 -15.29 6.07
N ASP A 170 -9.86 -16.40 6.68
CA ASP A 170 -10.69 -17.60 6.89
C ASP A 170 -11.95 -17.34 7.75
N GLY A 171 -11.99 -16.25 8.50
CA GLY A 171 -13.14 -15.82 9.30
C GLY A 171 -14.23 -15.07 8.52
N ILE A 172 -14.08 -14.86 7.21
CA ILE A 172 -15.00 -14.05 6.41
C ILE A 172 -16.45 -14.57 6.44
N ASP A 173 -16.63 -15.89 6.62
CA ASP A 173 -17.95 -16.52 6.71
C ASP A 173 -18.80 -15.99 7.87
N LYS A 174 -18.17 -15.43 8.92
CA LYS A 174 -18.88 -14.77 10.03
C LYS A 174 -19.72 -13.56 9.57
N VAL A 175 -19.32 -12.89 8.48
CA VAL A 175 -19.93 -11.64 8.02
C VAL A 175 -20.38 -11.68 6.55
N ALA A 176 -19.99 -12.71 5.80
CA ALA A 176 -20.23 -12.83 4.35
C ALA A 176 -21.71 -12.72 3.95
N ASP A 177 -22.63 -13.32 4.72
CA ASP A 177 -24.06 -13.25 4.39
C ASP A 177 -24.61 -11.82 4.51
N LYS A 178 -24.10 -11.06 5.48
CA LYS A 178 -24.46 -9.65 5.65
C LYS A 178 -23.92 -8.82 4.48
N PHE A 179 -22.67 -9.06 4.08
CA PHE A 179 -22.06 -8.36 2.95
C PHE A 179 -22.73 -8.71 1.61
N LYS A 180 -23.08 -9.97 1.36
CA LYS A 180 -23.82 -10.39 0.15
C LYS A 180 -25.18 -9.71 0.05
N LYS A 181 -25.85 -9.52 1.20
CA LYS A 181 -27.16 -8.87 1.25
C LYS A 181 -27.06 -7.37 1.00
N ASP A 182 -26.13 -6.70 1.68
CA ASP A 182 -26.06 -5.24 1.69
C ASP A 182 -25.22 -4.67 0.53
N PHE A 183 -24.28 -5.46 -0.01
CA PHE A 183 -23.33 -5.04 -1.06
C PHE A 183 -23.16 -6.12 -2.16
N PRO A 184 -24.25 -6.62 -2.78
CA PRO A 184 -24.19 -7.76 -3.68
C PRO A 184 -23.20 -7.60 -4.85
N ILE A 185 -23.04 -6.40 -5.40
CA ILE A 185 -22.20 -6.16 -6.58
C ILE A 185 -20.73 -5.96 -6.15
N SER A 186 -20.48 -5.05 -5.21
CA SER A 186 -19.13 -4.73 -4.75
C SER A 186 -18.50 -5.89 -4.00
N PHE A 187 -19.28 -6.67 -3.23
CA PHE A 187 -18.76 -7.85 -2.54
C PHE A 187 -18.38 -8.95 -3.52
N ALA A 188 -19.16 -9.18 -4.59
CA ALA A 188 -18.80 -10.14 -5.63
C ALA A 188 -17.50 -9.74 -6.35
N ALA A 189 -17.32 -8.45 -6.64
CA ALA A 189 -16.08 -7.93 -7.19
C ALA A 189 -14.90 -8.08 -6.21
N ALA A 190 -15.09 -7.76 -4.93
CA ALA A 190 -14.08 -7.96 -3.88
C ALA A 190 -13.66 -9.43 -3.79
N GLN A 191 -14.59 -10.37 -3.89
CA GLN A 191 -14.28 -11.82 -3.89
C GLN A 191 -13.39 -12.22 -5.08
N LYS A 192 -13.68 -11.70 -6.28
CA LYS A 192 -12.85 -11.92 -7.49
C LYS A 192 -11.43 -11.40 -7.28
N LEU A 193 -11.28 -10.18 -6.74
CA LEU A 193 -9.97 -9.57 -6.48
C LEU A 193 -9.21 -10.29 -5.36
N TYR A 194 -9.89 -10.68 -4.28
CA TYR A 194 -9.32 -11.43 -3.18
C TYR A 194 -8.76 -12.77 -3.65
N GLN A 195 -9.48 -13.48 -4.54
CA GLN A 195 -8.99 -14.73 -5.14
C GLN A 195 -7.69 -14.51 -5.93
N VAL A 196 -7.58 -13.42 -6.69
CA VAL A 196 -6.39 -13.10 -7.48
C VAL A 196 -5.15 -12.90 -6.58
N ILE A 197 -5.31 -12.18 -5.47
CA ILE A 197 -4.20 -11.84 -4.57
C ILE A 197 -3.87 -12.95 -3.56
N THR A 198 -4.76 -13.95 -3.39
CA THR A 198 -4.55 -15.12 -2.52
C THR A 198 -4.14 -16.39 -3.26
N GLU A 199 -4.12 -16.38 -4.60
CA GLU A 199 -3.65 -17.53 -5.41
C GLU A 199 -2.23 -17.99 -5.02
N LYS A 200 -1.41 -17.07 -4.50
CA LYS A 200 -0.07 -17.33 -3.96
C LYS A 200 0.14 -16.52 -2.66
N PRO A 201 0.93 -17.03 -1.70
CA PRO A 201 1.07 -16.39 -0.40
C PRO A 201 1.78 -15.02 -0.45
N THR A 202 1.42 -14.17 0.50
CA THR A 202 1.96 -12.83 0.77
C THR A 202 2.88 -12.86 2.01
N ASP A 203 3.78 -13.84 2.11
CA ASP A 203 4.61 -14.12 3.29
C ASP A 203 6.07 -13.66 3.16
N SER A 204 6.41 -13.02 2.06
CA SER A 204 7.77 -12.56 1.74
C SER A 204 7.74 -11.25 0.95
N PRO A 205 8.84 -10.47 0.92
CA PRO A 205 8.92 -9.25 0.11
C PRO A 205 8.59 -9.46 -1.37
N PHE A 206 9.03 -10.59 -1.94
CA PHE A 206 8.69 -10.97 -3.31
C PHE A 206 7.20 -11.32 -3.47
N GLY A 207 6.64 -12.07 -2.51
CA GLY A 207 5.22 -12.41 -2.47
C GLY A 207 4.33 -11.16 -2.41
N LEU A 208 4.67 -10.21 -1.52
CA LEU A 208 3.99 -8.92 -1.41
C LEU A 208 4.04 -8.16 -2.72
N ARG A 209 5.23 -7.93 -3.28
CA ARG A 209 5.37 -7.20 -4.55
C ARG A 209 4.51 -7.81 -5.65
N ARG A 210 4.57 -9.15 -5.81
CA ARG A 210 3.81 -9.86 -6.85
C ARG A 210 2.31 -9.62 -6.68
N ASN A 211 1.81 -9.74 -5.46
CA ASN A 211 0.38 -9.66 -5.19
C ASN A 211 -0.14 -8.21 -5.31
N VAL A 212 0.68 -7.20 -4.97
CA VAL A 212 0.39 -5.78 -5.26
C VAL A 212 0.24 -5.55 -6.76
N VAL A 213 1.20 -5.99 -7.58
CA VAL A 213 1.15 -5.81 -9.04
C VAL A 213 -0.07 -6.52 -9.65
N LYS A 214 -0.39 -7.73 -9.16
CA LYS A 214 -1.60 -8.44 -9.56
C LYS A 214 -2.87 -7.66 -9.21
N LEU A 215 -2.93 -7.08 -8.00
CA LEU A 215 -4.09 -6.31 -7.57
C LEU A 215 -4.28 -5.07 -8.44
N PHE A 216 -3.22 -4.30 -8.72
CA PHE A 216 -3.31 -3.11 -9.59
C PHE A 216 -3.93 -3.45 -10.94
N LYS A 217 -3.46 -4.52 -11.60
CA LYS A 217 -4.00 -4.96 -12.89
C LYS A 217 -5.46 -5.43 -12.76
N ALA A 218 -5.76 -6.25 -11.77
CA ALA A 218 -7.10 -6.81 -11.59
C ALA A 218 -8.14 -5.74 -11.21
N PHE A 219 -7.72 -4.72 -10.46
CA PHE A 219 -8.56 -3.58 -10.09
C PHE A 219 -8.93 -2.75 -11.31
N ASP A 220 -7.97 -2.40 -12.19
CA ASP A 220 -8.26 -1.67 -13.43
C ASP A 220 -9.19 -2.45 -14.37
N GLU A 221 -9.02 -3.77 -14.49
CA GLU A 221 -9.97 -4.60 -15.25
C GLU A 221 -11.37 -4.61 -14.60
N GLN A 222 -11.46 -4.56 -13.27
CA GLN A 222 -12.74 -4.47 -12.57
C GLN A 222 -13.41 -3.11 -12.77
N LEU A 223 -12.65 -2.01 -12.81
CA LEU A 223 -13.20 -0.68 -13.12
C LEU A 223 -13.72 -0.63 -14.55
N LYS A 224 -12.98 -1.23 -15.49
CA LYS A 224 -13.41 -1.36 -16.88
C LYS A 224 -14.69 -2.18 -17.03
N ASP A 225 -14.84 -3.28 -16.28
CA ASP A 225 -16.08 -4.06 -16.23
C ASP A 225 -17.28 -3.22 -15.75
N TRP A 226 -17.03 -2.16 -14.98
CA TRP A 226 -18.02 -1.18 -14.52
C TRP A 226 -18.09 0.09 -15.37
N GLU A 227 -17.42 0.12 -16.53
CA GLU A 227 -17.30 1.28 -17.41
C GLU A 227 -16.72 2.54 -16.72
N LEU A 228 -15.92 2.32 -15.68
CA LEU A 228 -15.20 3.37 -14.95
C LEU A 228 -13.79 3.58 -15.51
N PRO A 229 -13.21 4.79 -15.39
CA PRO A 229 -11.83 5.05 -15.78
C PRO A 229 -10.85 4.17 -14.99
N ALA A 230 -9.83 3.64 -15.66
CA ALA A 230 -8.74 2.93 -15.02
C ALA A 230 -7.85 3.89 -14.22
N LEU A 231 -7.24 3.40 -13.14
CA LEU A 231 -6.30 4.16 -12.32
C LEU A 231 -4.89 4.16 -12.92
N HIS A 232 -4.58 3.20 -13.79
CA HIS A 232 -3.27 3.06 -14.43
C HIS A 232 -2.12 2.98 -13.41
N ASN A 233 -2.35 2.32 -12.27
CA ASN A 233 -1.37 2.16 -11.20
C ASN A 233 -0.11 1.39 -11.63
N THR A 234 -0.19 0.61 -12.71
CA THR A 234 0.99 -0.03 -13.30
C THR A 234 1.99 0.97 -13.88
N GLU A 235 1.52 2.15 -14.31
CA GLU A 235 2.35 3.25 -14.80
C GLU A 235 2.56 4.33 -13.73
N PHE A 236 1.49 4.81 -13.09
CA PHE A 236 1.55 5.94 -12.15
C PHE A 236 2.35 5.63 -10.88
N THR A 237 2.19 4.41 -10.35
CA THR A 237 2.76 4.01 -9.07
C THR A 237 4.08 3.25 -9.28
N THR A 238 5.19 3.80 -8.80
CA THR A 238 6.48 3.09 -8.82
C THR A 238 6.53 2.10 -7.67
N VAL A 239 6.79 0.82 -7.95
CA VAL A 239 6.91 -0.22 -6.91
C VAL A 239 8.36 -0.65 -6.78
N THR A 240 8.86 -0.67 -5.54
CA THR A 240 10.23 -1.13 -5.22
C THR A 240 10.52 -2.48 -5.86
N SER A 241 11.63 -2.58 -6.58
CA SER A 241 12.04 -3.83 -7.23
C SER A 241 12.62 -4.84 -6.23
N VAL A 242 12.24 -6.11 -6.36
CA VAL A 242 12.82 -7.23 -5.61
C VAL A 242 13.67 -8.08 -6.57
N LEU A 243 14.99 -7.98 -6.45
CA LEU A 243 15.96 -8.47 -7.43
C LEU A 243 16.96 -9.43 -6.79
N SER A 244 17.45 -10.42 -7.53
CA SER A 244 18.63 -11.21 -7.12
C SER A 244 19.94 -10.47 -7.44
N GLU A 245 21.02 -10.85 -6.77
CA GLU A 245 22.39 -10.40 -7.10
C GLU A 245 22.71 -10.57 -8.60
N ARG A 246 22.30 -11.70 -9.18
CA ARG A 246 22.44 -11.94 -10.62
C ARG A 246 21.70 -10.89 -11.44
N GLN A 247 20.46 -10.55 -11.08
CA GLN A 247 19.66 -9.56 -11.79
C GLN A 247 20.26 -8.15 -11.68
N LEU A 248 20.85 -7.80 -10.53
CA LEU A 248 21.55 -6.53 -10.34
C LEU A 248 22.73 -6.36 -11.30
N GLY A 249 23.42 -7.46 -11.63
CA GLY A 249 24.51 -7.47 -12.61
C GLY A 249 24.08 -7.52 -14.08
N LEU A 250 22.80 -7.75 -14.39
CA LEU A 250 22.31 -7.71 -15.77
C LEU A 250 22.21 -6.28 -16.29
N LYS A 251 22.25 -6.12 -17.61
CA LYS A 251 21.98 -4.83 -18.25
C LYS A 251 20.51 -4.45 -18.11
N VAL A 252 20.23 -3.15 -17.99
CA VAL A 252 18.86 -2.61 -17.89
C VAL A 252 17.95 -3.17 -18.99
N LYS A 253 18.42 -3.22 -20.25
CA LYS A 253 17.65 -3.74 -21.39
C LYS A 253 17.19 -5.20 -21.26
N GLN A 254 17.81 -5.98 -20.38
CA GLN A 254 17.47 -7.40 -20.18
C GLN A 254 16.31 -7.57 -19.20
N LEU A 255 16.03 -6.57 -18.35
CA LEU A 255 15.01 -6.65 -17.31
C LEU A 255 13.93 -5.59 -17.45
N PHE A 256 14.24 -4.47 -18.09
CA PHE A 256 13.35 -3.33 -18.18
C PHE A 256 13.18 -2.82 -19.61
N GLU A 257 12.02 -2.21 -19.85
CA GLU A 257 11.71 -1.39 -21.01
C GLU A 257 11.36 0.02 -20.55
N ILE A 258 11.80 1.00 -21.31
CA ILE A 258 11.62 2.42 -21.02
C ILE A 258 10.65 2.97 -22.05
N TYR A 259 9.49 3.41 -21.58
CA TYR A 259 8.46 4.04 -22.40
C TYR A 259 8.36 5.53 -22.07
N HIS A 260 7.98 6.32 -23.07
CA HIS A 260 7.57 7.70 -22.87
C HIS A 260 6.22 7.72 -22.15
N SER A 261 6.13 8.47 -21.06
CA SER A 261 4.90 8.69 -20.32
C SER A 261 4.31 10.04 -20.70
N ASP A 262 2.99 10.14 -20.78
CA ASP A 262 2.30 11.43 -20.95
C ASP A 262 2.29 12.26 -19.65
N LEU A 263 2.64 11.63 -18.52
CA LEU A 263 2.83 12.26 -17.21
C LEU A 263 4.22 12.92 -17.07
N ILE A 264 4.31 13.84 -16.12
CA ILE A 264 5.50 14.65 -15.84
C ILE A 264 6.27 14.03 -14.66
N GLU A 265 7.59 14.00 -14.72
CA GLU A 265 8.43 13.62 -13.58
C GLU A 265 8.49 14.77 -12.57
N VAL A 266 8.14 14.48 -11.32
CA VAL A 266 7.87 15.48 -10.28
C VAL A 266 9.10 16.35 -9.96
N LYS A 267 10.30 15.78 -9.91
CA LYS A 267 11.50 16.53 -9.48
C LYS A 267 12.05 17.45 -10.56
N SER A 268 12.03 17.03 -11.81
CA SER A 268 12.53 17.80 -12.94
C SER A 268 11.49 18.73 -13.55
N ASN A 269 10.20 18.46 -13.31
CA ASN A 269 9.09 19.10 -14.00
C ASN A 269 9.21 18.98 -15.54
N THR A 270 9.72 17.84 -16.01
CA THR A 270 9.82 17.51 -17.45
C THR A 270 9.10 16.21 -17.74
N LYS A 271 8.87 15.90 -19.02
CA LYS A 271 8.25 14.64 -19.42
C LYS A 271 8.94 13.44 -18.77
N GLY A 272 8.14 12.55 -18.20
CA GLY A 272 8.61 11.33 -17.56
C GLY A 272 8.86 10.21 -18.57
N TYR A 273 9.87 9.39 -18.29
CA TYR A 273 10.06 8.10 -18.94
C TYR A 273 10.00 7.00 -17.89
N VAL A 274 9.15 6.01 -18.11
CA VAL A 274 8.86 4.97 -17.12
C VAL A 274 9.59 3.69 -17.47
N GLY A 275 10.35 3.18 -16.52
CA GLY A 275 11.03 1.90 -16.58
C GLY A 275 10.14 0.76 -16.11
N PHE A 276 9.52 0.07 -17.05
CA PHE A 276 8.66 -1.08 -16.79
C PHE A 276 9.47 -2.36 -16.70
N ASN A 277 9.18 -3.20 -15.71
CA ASN A 277 9.74 -4.54 -15.64
C ASN A 277 9.11 -5.43 -16.71
N ARG A 278 9.95 -6.05 -17.55
CA ARG A 278 9.52 -6.87 -18.70
C ARG A 278 8.67 -8.09 -18.34
N VAL A 279 8.70 -8.52 -17.08
CA VAL A 279 7.97 -9.72 -16.63
C VAL A 279 6.54 -9.39 -16.25
N ASP A 280 6.32 -8.20 -15.68
CA ASP A 280 5.04 -7.86 -15.05
C ASP A 280 4.52 -6.47 -15.40
N ASP A 281 5.16 -5.76 -16.32
CA ASP A 281 4.76 -4.44 -16.82
C ASP A 281 4.47 -3.43 -15.71
N GLN A 282 5.17 -3.53 -14.57
CA GLN A 282 5.06 -2.57 -13.48
C GLN A 282 6.17 -1.53 -13.55
N ASN A 283 5.80 -0.26 -13.39
CA ASN A 283 6.72 0.84 -13.15
C ASN A 283 7.65 0.53 -11.96
N SER A 284 8.94 0.43 -12.27
CA SER A 284 10.00 0.10 -11.33
C SER A 284 10.97 1.27 -11.09
N PHE A 285 10.97 2.27 -11.97
CA PHE A 285 11.71 3.53 -11.82
C PHE A 285 11.22 4.55 -12.84
N VAL A 286 11.45 5.84 -12.56
CA VAL A 286 11.13 6.95 -13.47
C VAL A 286 12.40 7.75 -13.79
N LEU A 287 12.54 8.16 -15.03
CA LEU A 287 13.61 9.02 -15.53
C LEU A 287 13.03 10.35 -15.99
N ALA A 288 13.67 11.44 -15.59
CA ALA A 288 13.41 12.76 -16.17
C ALA A 288 13.96 12.84 -17.60
N ASN A 289 13.28 13.60 -18.47
CA ASN A 289 13.86 13.95 -19.77
C ASN A 289 15.15 14.77 -19.57
N PRO A 290 16.31 14.31 -20.07
CA PRO A 290 17.59 15.00 -19.89
C PRO A 290 17.72 16.34 -20.66
N LYS A 291 16.83 16.62 -21.64
CA LYS A 291 16.95 17.79 -22.53
C LYS A 291 15.66 18.58 -22.75
N GLY A 292 14.72 18.53 -21.80
CA GLY A 292 13.63 19.49 -21.68
C GLY A 292 12.50 19.42 -22.71
N THR A 293 12.71 18.97 -23.95
CA THR A 293 11.63 18.84 -24.96
C THR A 293 11.91 17.88 -26.14
N GLY A 294 13.13 17.36 -26.31
CA GLY A 294 13.50 16.49 -27.45
C GLY A 294 13.87 15.06 -27.03
N ASP A 295 13.66 14.10 -27.94
CA ASP A 295 14.16 12.72 -27.77
C ASP A 295 15.69 12.69 -27.83
N ASP A 296 16.31 12.00 -26.88
CA ASP A 296 17.77 11.79 -26.82
C ASP A 296 18.11 10.29 -26.92
N PRO A 297 18.25 9.75 -28.15
CA PRO A 297 18.55 8.33 -28.36
C PRO A 297 19.85 7.87 -27.72
N GLU A 298 20.87 8.75 -27.64
CA GLU A 298 22.17 8.40 -27.04
C GLU A 298 22.07 8.28 -25.52
N PHE A 299 21.27 9.14 -24.88
CA PHE A 299 20.94 8.98 -23.47
C PHE A 299 20.31 7.61 -23.19
N PHE A 300 19.25 7.23 -23.93
CA PHE A 300 18.58 5.95 -23.71
C PHE A 300 19.46 4.74 -24.03
N LYS A 301 20.28 4.81 -25.09
CA LYS A 301 21.31 3.78 -25.35
C LYS A 301 22.27 3.64 -24.17
N GLY A 302 22.69 4.76 -23.58
CA GLY A 302 23.51 4.78 -22.37
C GLY A 302 22.82 4.09 -21.20
N VAL A 303 21.57 4.48 -20.91
CA VAL A 303 20.76 3.88 -19.83
C VAL A 303 20.61 2.38 -20.03
N TYR A 304 20.21 1.92 -21.22
CA TYR A 304 20.02 0.50 -21.52
C TYR A 304 21.30 -0.35 -21.41
N ASN A 305 22.47 0.28 -21.52
CA ASN A 305 23.77 -0.39 -21.41
C ASN A 305 24.32 -0.47 -19.98
N LYS A 306 23.80 0.34 -19.04
CA LYS A 306 24.14 0.22 -17.61
C LYS A 306 23.71 -1.13 -17.07
N SER A 307 24.41 -1.61 -16.05
CA SER A 307 23.85 -2.63 -15.17
C SER A 307 22.64 -2.07 -14.40
N VAL A 308 21.76 -2.95 -13.95
CA VAL A 308 20.62 -2.55 -13.12
C VAL A 308 21.09 -1.88 -11.84
N LYS A 309 22.15 -2.40 -11.21
CA LYS A 309 22.74 -1.80 -10.01
C LYS A 309 23.21 -0.36 -10.25
N GLU A 310 23.98 -0.13 -11.32
CA GLU A 310 24.47 1.22 -11.65
C GLU A 310 23.34 2.21 -11.94
N LEU A 311 22.26 1.75 -12.59
CA LEU A 311 21.09 2.58 -12.82
C LEU A 311 20.42 2.95 -11.50
N PHE A 312 20.07 1.96 -10.67
CA PHE A 312 19.30 2.17 -9.45
C PHE A 312 20.09 3.00 -8.42
N ASP A 313 21.37 2.70 -8.23
CA ASP A 313 22.25 3.49 -7.36
C ASP A 313 22.37 4.94 -7.88
N GLY A 314 22.48 5.14 -9.19
CA GLY A 314 22.56 6.47 -9.81
C GLY A 314 21.28 7.30 -9.68
N LEU A 315 20.11 6.64 -9.70
CA LEU A 315 18.81 7.28 -9.46
C LEU A 315 18.49 7.46 -7.97
N LYS A 316 19.30 6.86 -7.09
CA LYS A 316 18.97 6.66 -5.68
C LYS A 316 17.61 5.94 -5.52
N MET A 317 17.30 5.04 -6.46
CA MET A 317 16.07 4.24 -6.44
C MET A 317 16.27 3.06 -5.50
N PRO A 318 15.48 2.92 -4.42
CA PRO A 318 15.60 1.78 -3.54
C PRO A 318 15.24 0.47 -4.25
N TYR A 319 15.91 -0.61 -3.87
CA TYR A 319 15.63 -1.97 -4.28
C TYR A 319 15.91 -2.95 -3.15
N ILE A 320 15.30 -4.12 -3.24
CA ILE A 320 15.45 -5.21 -2.27
C ILE A 320 16.21 -6.35 -2.93
N ILE A 321 17.26 -6.84 -2.26
CA ILE A 321 17.99 -8.02 -2.70
C ILE A 321 17.29 -9.26 -2.12
N ARG A 322 16.70 -10.09 -2.99
CA ARG A 322 16.17 -11.39 -2.57
C ARG A 322 17.34 -12.32 -2.25
N LYS A 323 17.37 -12.83 -1.01
CA LYS A 323 18.35 -13.83 -0.57
C LYS A 323 18.05 -15.19 -1.16
#